data_AF-A0A060BSK4-F1
#
_entry.id   AF-A0A060BSK4-F1
#
_cell.length_a   1.000
_cell.length_b   1.000
_cell.length_c   1.000
_cell.angle_alpha   90.00
_cell.angle_beta   90.00
_cell.angle_gamma   90.00
#
_symmetry.space_group_name_H-M   'P 1'
#
loop_
_entity.id
_entity.type
_entity.pdbx_description
1 polymer ?
#
loop_
_entity_poly.entity_id
_entity_poly.type
_entity_poly.pdbx_seq_one_letter_code
_entity_poly.pdbx_strand_id
1 'polypeptide(L)'
;GQTVIINNPIGKEFARIKKENNIDCPTILHIGTAWRKNLQGSIKALCGLNCKLRIIGRLKQEYLDLLSQNKIDYTNITGLSDEQVLKEYANCDIVSFPSFYVRFWYANN
;
A
#
# COMPACT_ATOMS: atom_id res chain seq x y z
N GLY A 1 -30.17 -18.30 -4.23
CA GLY A 1 -29.33 -17.85 -3.11
C GLY A 1 -29.55 -16.36 -2.92
N GLN A 2 -29.66 -15.89 -1.68
CA GLN A 2 -29.83 -14.47 -1.37
C GLN A 2 -28.46 -13.78 -1.42
N THR A 3 -28.36 -12.62 -2.08
CA THR A 3 -27.17 -11.76 -2.09
C THR A 3 -27.40 -10.58 -1.17
N VAL A 4 -26.48 -10.33 -0.23
CA VAL A 4 -26.53 -9.20 0.70
C VAL A 4 -25.41 -8.22 0.35
N ILE A 5 -25.76 -6.94 0.22
CA ILE A 5 -24.80 -5.85 0.04
C ILE A 5 -24.27 -5.48 1.43
N ILE A 6 -22.95 -5.41 1.58
CA ILE A 6 -22.32 -4.97 2.81
C ILE A 6 -21.53 -3.68 2.57
N ASN A 7 -21.89 -2.61 3.29
CA ASN A 7 -21.34 -1.28 3.12
C ASN A 7 -19.98 -1.11 3.78
N ASN A 8 -18.98 -0.67 3.02
CA ASN A 8 -17.62 -0.47 3.52
C ASN A 8 -17.60 0.52 4.71
N PRO A 9 -17.16 0.10 5.91
CA PRO A 9 -17.17 0.94 7.10
C PRO A 9 -15.94 1.87 7.12
N ILE A 10 -15.86 2.78 6.14
CA ILE A 10 -14.84 3.82 6.10
C ILE A 10 -15.24 4.94 7.07
N GLY A 11 -14.36 5.26 8.02
CA GLY A 11 -14.57 6.39 8.92
C GLY A 11 -14.41 7.74 8.20
N LYS A 12 -15.01 8.79 8.77
CA LYS A 12 -15.06 10.14 8.16
C LYS A 12 -13.68 10.80 8.04
N GLU A 13 -12.71 10.31 8.80
CA GLU A 13 -11.32 10.74 8.80
C GLU A 13 -10.58 10.44 7.48
N PHE A 14 -11.06 9.49 6.67
CA PHE A 14 -10.55 9.21 5.33
C PHE A 14 -11.13 10.18 4.29
N ALA A 15 -10.95 11.48 4.51
CA ALA A 15 -11.35 12.52 3.56
C ALA A 15 -10.26 12.74 2.50
N ARG A 16 -10.68 13.12 1.28
CA ARG A 16 -9.74 13.51 0.22
C ARG A 16 -8.96 14.76 0.63
N ILE A 17 -7.64 14.66 0.65
CA ILE A 17 -6.74 15.79 0.86
C ILE A 17 -6.21 16.23 -0.51
N LYS A 18 -6.26 17.55 -0.80
CA LYS A 18 -5.65 18.10 -2.00
C LYS A 18 -4.14 18.15 -1.79
N LYS A 19 -3.39 17.50 -2.67
CA LYS A 19 -1.93 17.48 -2.68
C LYS A 19 -1.45 17.69 -4.12
N GLU A 20 -0.32 18.36 -4.26
CA GLU A 20 0.43 18.41 -5.52
C GLU A 20 1.26 17.13 -5.64
N ASN A 21 1.05 16.40 -6.74
CA ASN A 21 1.76 15.15 -6.96
C ASN A 21 3.18 15.44 -7.45
N ASN A 22 4.16 14.72 -6.91
CA ASN A 22 5.49 14.71 -7.49
C ASN A 22 5.48 13.88 -8.79
N ILE A 23 5.55 14.55 -9.93
CA ILE A 23 5.51 13.90 -11.25
C ILE A 23 6.88 13.32 -11.62
N ASP A 24 7.96 13.92 -11.14
CA ASP A 24 9.33 13.54 -11.52
C ASP A 24 9.77 12.26 -10.82
N CYS A 25 9.43 12.11 -9.54
CA CYS A 25 9.70 10.90 -8.75
C CYS A 25 8.55 10.62 -7.75
N PRO A 26 7.45 10.01 -8.22
CA PRO A 26 6.28 9.78 -7.38
C PRO A 26 6.57 8.76 -6.26
N THR A 27 5.98 9.00 -5.09
CA THR A 27 5.92 8.06 -3.98
C THR A 27 4.71 7.14 -4.11
N ILE A 28 4.98 5.85 -4.24
CA ILE A 28 3.98 4.80 -4.42
C ILE A 28 3.82 4.05 -3.10
N LEU A 29 2.65 4.16 -2.48
CA LEU A 29 2.33 3.50 -1.21
C LEU A 29 1.82 2.09 -1.41
N HIS A 30 2.47 1.11 -0.79
CA HIS A 30 2.05 -0.29 -0.75
C HIS A 30 1.83 -0.73 0.70
N ILE A 31 0.61 -1.18 1.01
CA ILE A 31 0.21 -1.54 2.38
C ILE A 31 0.05 -3.04 2.51
N GLY A 32 0.79 -3.62 3.46
CA GLY A 32 0.81 -5.05 3.78
C GLY A 32 1.77 -5.85 2.91
N THR A 33 2.42 -6.85 3.51
CA THR A 33 3.47 -7.67 2.86
C THR A 33 3.13 -9.15 2.76
N ALA A 34 1.90 -9.54 3.15
CA ALA A 34 1.42 -10.90 2.95
C ALA A 34 1.40 -11.23 1.45
N TRP A 35 1.63 -12.49 1.08
CA TRP A 35 1.70 -12.92 -0.32
C TRP A 35 0.53 -12.39 -1.18
N ARG A 36 -0.69 -12.39 -0.62
CA ARG A 36 -1.92 -11.93 -1.28
C ARG A 36 -1.91 -10.44 -1.63
N LYS A 37 -1.07 -9.64 -0.98
CA LYS A 37 -0.91 -8.20 -1.24
C LYS A 37 -0.04 -7.94 -2.47
N ASN A 38 0.63 -8.97 -2.99
CA ASN A 38 1.39 -8.94 -4.24
C ASN A 38 2.51 -7.88 -4.26
N LEU A 39 3.26 -7.81 -3.16
CA LEU A 39 4.43 -6.93 -3.07
C LEU A 39 5.48 -7.31 -4.13
N GLN A 40 5.70 -8.60 -4.38
CA GLN A 40 6.61 -9.08 -5.42
C GLN A 40 6.24 -8.54 -6.81
N GLY A 41 4.96 -8.57 -7.18
CA GLY A 41 4.50 -8.01 -8.46
C GLY A 41 4.73 -6.51 -8.55
N SER A 42 4.51 -5.78 -7.44
CA SER A 42 4.80 -4.34 -7.37
C SER A 42 6.29 -4.05 -7.58
N ILE A 43 7.18 -4.77 -6.89
CA ILE A 43 8.64 -4.60 -7.03
C ILE A 43 9.07 -4.81 -8.48
N LYS A 44 8.62 -5.89 -9.12
CA LYS A 44 8.97 -6.19 -10.51
C LYS A 44 8.44 -5.13 -11.48
N ALA A 45 7.23 -4.63 -11.27
CA ALA A 45 6.61 -3.62 -12.13
C ALA A 45 7.30 -2.25 -12.04
N LEU A 46 7.92 -1.94 -10.89
CA LEU A 46 8.60 -0.67 -10.65
C LEU A 46 10.09 -0.70 -11.04
N CYS A 47 10.63 -1.85 -11.43
CA CYS A 47 12.03 -1.97 -11.83
C CYS A 47 12.35 -1.02 -12.99
N GLY A 48 13.34 -0.14 -12.80
CA GLY A 48 13.77 0.84 -13.79
C GLY A 48 12.90 2.10 -13.89
N LEU A 49 11.84 2.22 -13.09
CA LEU A 49 11.04 3.45 -13.01
C LEU A 49 11.65 4.42 -11.98
N ASN A 50 11.70 5.70 -12.32
CA ASN A 50 12.09 6.75 -11.37
C ASN A 50 10.95 7.02 -10.38
N CYS A 51 10.88 6.23 -9.33
CA CYS A 51 9.84 6.35 -8.31
C CYS A 51 10.35 5.79 -6.97
N LYS A 52 9.65 6.18 -5.90
CA LYS A 52 9.94 5.69 -4.56
C LYS A 52 8.83 4.77 -4.08
N LEU A 53 9.18 3.55 -3.66
CA LEU A 53 8.24 2.60 -3.10
C LEU A 53 8.15 2.75 -1.56
N ARG A 54 7.01 3.22 -1.07
CA ARG A 54 6.72 3.32 0.37
C ARG A 54 5.97 2.07 0.84
N ILE A 55 6.58 1.27 1.72
CA ILE A 55 6.03 -0.04 2.15
C ILE A 55 5.62 0.02 3.62
N ILE A 56 4.36 -0.26 3.92
CA ILE A 56 3.87 -0.47 5.30
C ILE A 56 3.73 -1.97 5.54
N GLY A 57 4.50 -2.52 6.48
CA GLY A 57 4.44 -3.93 6.88
C GLY A 57 5.82 -4.61 6.90
N ARG A 58 5.90 -5.75 7.59
CA ARG A 58 7.19 -6.43 7.84
C ARG A 58 7.75 -7.02 6.55
N LEU A 59 8.99 -6.68 6.20
CA LEU A 59 9.70 -7.29 5.08
C LEU A 59 10.38 -8.59 5.51
N LYS A 60 10.21 -9.63 4.72
CA LYS A 60 10.96 -10.89 4.80
C LYS A 60 12.22 -10.75 3.94
N GLN A 61 13.20 -11.62 4.16
CA GLN A 61 14.46 -11.62 3.40
C GLN A 61 14.22 -11.68 1.88
N GLU A 62 13.28 -12.52 1.44
CA GLU A 62 12.91 -12.64 0.01
C GLU A 62 12.52 -11.29 -0.64
N TYR A 63 11.86 -10.40 0.10
CA TYR A 63 11.49 -9.08 -0.41
C TYR A 63 12.66 -8.10 -0.39
N LEU A 64 13.53 -8.18 0.62
CA LEU A 64 14.75 -7.36 0.68
C LEU A 64 15.69 -7.70 -0.49
N ASP A 65 15.84 -8.99 -0.79
CA ASP A 65 16.63 -9.47 -1.91
C ASP A 65 16.04 -8.97 -3.24
N LEU A 66 14.71 -9.07 -3.41
CA LEU A 66 14.02 -8.55 -4.60
C LEU A 66 14.18 -7.04 -4.76
N LEU A 67 14.02 -6.26 -3.68
CA LEU A 67 14.19 -4.80 -3.70
C LEU A 67 15.60 -4.42 -4.12
N SER A 68 16.62 -5.10 -3.57
CA SER A 68 18.02 -4.91 -3.91
C SER A 68 18.33 -5.29 -5.37
N GLN A 69 17.91 -6.48 -5.80
CA GLN A 69 18.12 -6.99 -7.16
C GLN A 69 17.52 -6.09 -8.23
N ASN A 70 16.32 -5.54 -7.97
CA ASN A 70 15.62 -4.63 -8.89
C ASN A 70 16.01 -3.15 -8.69
N LYS A 71 16.97 -2.86 -7.80
CA LYS A 71 17.46 -1.50 -7.50
C LYS A 71 16.33 -0.51 -7.19
N ILE A 72 15.35 -0.96 -6.40
CA ILE A 72 14.20 -0.14 -6.03
C ILE A 72 14.62 0.87 -4.96
N ASP A 73 14.33 2.16 -5.18
CA ASP A 73 14.32 3.14 -4.10
C ASP A 73 13.08 2.91 -3.23
N TYR A 74 13.28 2.53 -1.97
CA TYR A 74 12.17 2.22 -1.07
C TYR A 74 12.40 2.72 0.35
N THR A 75 11.30 2.93 1.07
CA THR A 75 11.32 3.03 2.53
C THR A 75 10.28 2.09 3.13
N ASN A 76 10.58 1.55 4.32
CA ASN A 76 9.70 0.62 5.01
C ASN A 76 9.38 1.09 6.43
N ILE A 77 8.18 0.78 6.92
CA ILE A 77 7.77 1.04 8.29
C ILE A 77 6.76 -0.02 8.77
N THR A 78 6.69 -0.26 10.06
CA THR A 78 5.79 -1.23 10.70
C THR A 78 5.16 -0.67 11.97
N GLY A 79 4.02 -1.22 12.40
CA GLY A 79 3.43 -0.89 13.70
C GLY A 79 2.83 0.51 13.77
N LEU A 80 2.17 0.94 12.69
CA LEU A 80 1.55 2.27 12.61
C LEU A 80 0.19 2.27 13.31
N SER A 81 -0.13 3.39 13.97
CA SER A 81 -1.50 3.72 14.35
C SER A 81 -2.34 4.10 13.13
N ASP A 82 -3.67 4.12 13.26
CA ASP A 82 -4.58 4.55 12.20
C ASP A 82 -4.28 5.98 11.72
N GLU A 83 -3.95 6.89 12.64
CA GLU A 83 -3.54 8.27 12.32
C GLU A 83 -2.25 8.30 11.49
N GLN A 84 -1.28 7.43 11.79
CA GLN A 84 -0.05 7.33 11.02
C GLN A 84 -0.32 6.73 9.63
N VAL A 85 -1.21 5.74 9.53
CA VAL A 85 -1.66 5.20 8.23
C VAL A 85 -2.32 6.29 7.39
N LEU A 86 -3.19 7.12 7.97
CA LEU A 86 -3.80 8.27 7.29
C LEU A 86 -2.74 9.25 6.77
N LYS A 87 -1.70 9.53 7.55
CA LYS A 87 -0.57 10.36 7.10
C LYS A 87 0.16 9.75 5.91
N GLU A 88 0.38 8.45 5.90
CA GLU A 88 0.99 7.77 4.74
C GLU A 88 0.12 7.88 3.49
N TYR A 89 -1.20 7.71 3.61
CA TYR A 89 -2.15 7.95 2.51
C TYR A 89 -2.08 9.39 1.99
N ALA A 90 -2.05 10.37 2.89
CA ALA A 90 -1.98 11.79 2.53
C ALA A 90 -0.65 12.15 1.86
N ASN A 91 0.45 11.51 2.25
CA ASN A 91 1.80 11.84 1.82
C ASN A 91 2.24 11.11 0.54
N CYS A 92 1.57 10.04 0.13
CA CYS A 92 1.86 9.36 -1.12
C CYS A 92 1.31 10.11 -2.34
N ASP A 93 1.82 9.80 -3.53
CA ASP A 93 1.29 10.31 -4.81
C ASP A 93 0.37 9.28 -5.45
N ILE A 94 0.66 7.98 -5.24
CA ILE A 94 -0.10 6.86 -5.77
C ILE A 94 -0.31 5.82 -4.66
N VAL A 95 -1.55 5.40 -4.45
CA VAL A 95 -1.87 4.22 -3.62
C VAL A 95 -1.86 2.98 -4.51
N SER A 96 -0.97 2.03 -4.20
CA SER A 96 -0.86 0.75 -4.90
C SER A 96 -1.60 -0.35 -4.12
N PHE A 97 -2.68 -0.86 -4.73
CA PHE A 97 -3.52 -1.91 -4.13
C PHE A 97 -3.64 -3.19 -5.01
N PRO A 98 -2.54 -3.86 -5.39
CA PRO A 98 -2.57 -4.97 -6.36
C PRO A 98 -2.87 -6.32 -5.70
N SER A 99 -3.83 -6.38 -4.77
CA SER A 99 -4.10 -7.60 -4.00
C SER A 99 -4.80 -8.66 -4.86
N PHE A 100 -4.34 -9.91 -4.80
CA PHE A 100 -4.99 -11.04 -5.50
C PHE A 100 -6.39 -11.31 -4.97
N TYR A 101 -6.58 -11.18 -3.66
CA TYR A 101 -7.87 -11.30 -3.00
C TYR A 101 -7.94 -10.30 -1.84
N VAL A 102 -9.06 -9.58 -1.76
CA VAL A 102 -9.38 -8.71 -0.62
C VAL A 102 -10.62 -9.26 0.07
N ARG A 103 -10.58 -9.34 1.41
CA ARG A 103 -11.75 -9.68 2.23
C ARG A 103 -12.00 -8.52 3.16
N PHE A 104 -13.23 -8.02 3.12
CA PHE A 104 -13.72 -7.06 4.10
C PHE A 104 -14.34 -7.86 5.24
N TRP A 105 -13.82 -7.71 6.46
CA TRP A 105 -14.41 -8.30 7.65
C TRP A 105 -15.39 -7.30 8.25
N TYR A 106 -16.59 -7.77 8.55
CA TYR A 106 -17.54 -7.05 9.40
C TYR A 106 -17.52 -7.73 10.76
N ALA A 107 -17.26 -6.96 11.81
CA ALA A 107 -17.72 -7.35 13.12
C ALA A 107 -19.25 -7.19 13.09
N ASN A 108 -19.99 -8.30 13.06
CA ASN A 108 -21.38 -8.27 13.47
C ASN A 108 -21.36 -7.89 14.95
N ASN A 109 -21.86 -6.71 15.30
CA ASN A 109 -22.40 -6.48 16.62
C ASN A 109 -23.79 -7.12 16.68
#